data_AF-A0A0D9NTJ5-F1
#
_entry.id   AF-A0A0D9NTJ5-F1
#
_cell.length_a   1.000
_cell.length_b   1.000
_cell.length_c   1.000
_cell.angle_alpha   90.00
_cell.angle_beta   90.00
_cell.angle_gamma   90.00
#
_symmetry.space_group_name_H-M   'P 1'
#
loop_
_entity.id
_entity.type
_entity.pdbx_description
1 polymer ?
#
loop_
_entity_poly.entity_id
_entity_poly.type
_entity_poly.pdbx_seq_one_letter_code
_entity_poly.pdbx_strand_id
1 'polypeptide(L)'
;MSTVTPSLLSLVENTAETRLVSDDAQLAATLANSARHGLPPISITPLHGQHLSLLAQLVSARAVLEVGTLGGYSAQWFARAGARVTSIE
;
A
#
# COMPACT_ATOMS: atom_id res chain seq x y z
N MET A 1 24.42 -17.79 12.54
CA MET A 1 23.32 -16.93 12.06
C MET A 1 23.96 -15.82 11.25
N SER A 2 24.07 -15.98 9.92
CA SER A 2 24.65 -14.94 9.05
C SER A 2 23.71 -13.75 9.01
N THR A 3 24.13 -12.62 9.56
CA THR A 3 23.47 -11.34 9.36
C THR A 3 23.67 -10.94 7.91
N VAL A 4 22.64 -11.11 7.09
CA VAL A 4 22.63 -10.53 5.74
C VAL A 4 22.65 -9.02 5.90
N THR A 5 23.76 -8.37 5.54
CA THR A 5 23.81 -6.92 5.47
C THR A 5 22.75 -6.46 4.46
N PRO A 6 21.80 -5.58 4.85
CA PRO A 6 20.82 -5.06 3.92
C PRO A 6 21.53 -4.40 2.74
N SER A 7 21.04 -4.61 1.52
CA SER A 7 21.49 -3.82 0.38
C SER A 7 21.21 -2.34 0.62
N LEU A 8 21.98 -1.45 0.00
CA LEU A 8 21.72 -0.01 0.05
C LEU A 8 20.28 0.33 -0.33
N LEU A 9 19.71 -0.38 -1.32
CA LEU A 9 18.32 -0.22 -1.73
C LEU A 9 17.35 -0.55 -0.58
N SER A 10 17.49 -1.72 0.03
CA SER A 10 16.62 -2.13 1.15
C SER A 10 16.76 -1.21 2.37
N LEU A 11 17.94 -0.66 2.61
CA LEU A 11 18.15 0.30 3.69
C LEU A 11 17.40 1.61 3.42
N VAL A 12 17.47 2.13 2.20
CA VAL A 12 16.76 3.36 1.80
C VAL A 12 15.25 3.14 1.88
N GLU A 13 14.73 2.04 1.34
CA GLU A 13 13.30 1.72 1.36
C GLU A 13 12.79 1.59 2.80
N ASN A 14 13.46 0.80 3.65
CA ASN A 14 13.04 0.63 5.04
C ASN A 14 13.10 1.95 5.83
N THR A 15 14.13 2.78 5.58
CA THR A 15 14.25 4.09 6.23
C THR A 15 13.12 5.02 5.80
N ALA A 16 12.78 5.03 4.51
CA ALA A 16 11.70 5.84 3.98
C ALA A 16 10.34 5.37 4.51
N GLU A 17 10.07 4.07 4.47
CA GLU A 17 8.85 3.47 4.98
C GLU A 17 8.65 3.81 6.47
N THR A 18 9.64 3.55 7.32
CA THR A 18 9.56 3.82 8.77
C THR A 18 9.32 5.31 9.10
N ARG A 19 9.73 6.23 8.23
CA ARG A 19 9.63 7.68 8.49
C ARG A 19 8.44 8.35 7.81
N LEU A 20 7.96 7.79 6.70
CA LEU A 20 6.97 8.44 5.84
C LEU A 20 5.63 7.71 5.83
N VAL A 21 5.60 6.45 6.27
CA VAL A 21 4.40 5.63 6.33
C VAL A 21 3.95 5.51 7.78
N SER A 22 2.68 5.83 8.03
CA SER A 22 2.08 5.61 9.35
C SER A 22 1.64 4.17 9.49
N ASP A 23 1.88 3.58 10.67
CA ASP A 23 1.36 2.26 11.02
C ASP A 23 -0.17 2.25 10.93
N ASP A 24 -0.70 1.19 10.31
CA ASP A 24 -2.14 1.03 10.20
C ASP A 24 -2.57 -0.45 10.28
N ALA A 25 -3.35 -0.75 11.33
CA ALA A 25 -3.81 -2.10 11.60
C ALA A 25 -4.78 -2.64 10.52
N GLN A 26 -5.54 -1.78 9.83
CA GLN A 26 -6.47 -2.21 8.77
C GLN A 26 -5.73 -2.58 7.49
N LEU A 27 -4.71 -1.80 7.13
CA LEU A 27 -3.82 -2.13 6.00
C LEU A 27 -3.09 -3.46 6.26
N ALA A 28 -2.56 -3.66 7.47
CA ALA A 28 -1.93 -4.92 7.86
C ALA A 28 -2.93 -6.10 7.84
N ALA A 29 -4.15 -5.91 8.36
CA ALA A 29 -5.19 -6.93 8.33
C ALA A 29 -5.60 -7.31 6.91
N THR A 30 -5.57 -6.35 5.97
CA THR A 30 -5.90 -6.58 4.56
C THR A 30 -4.86 -7.47 3.87
N LEU A 31 -3.57 -7.22 4.11
CA LEU A 31 -2.49 -8.09 3.62
C LEU A 31 -2.57 -9.49 4.24
N ALA A 32 -2.80 -9.58 5.55
CA ALA A 32 -2.96 -10.86 6.24
C ALA A 32 -4.17 -11.66 5.72
N ASN A 33 -5.29 -10.98 5.46
CA ASN A 33 -6.47 -11.60 4.87
C ASN A 33 -6.20 -12.12 3.45
N SER A 34 -5.48 -11.34 2.64
CA SER A 34 -5.10 -11.74 1.28
C SER A 34 -4.25 -13.01 1.28
N ALA A 35 -3.25 -13.06 2.17
CA ALA A 35 -2.41 -14.25 2.35
C ALA A 35 -3.23 -15.46 2.83
N ARG A 36 -4.14 -15.27 3.79
CA ARG A 36 -5.02 -16.35 4.30
C ARG A 36 -5.91 -16.96 3.21
N HIS A 37 -6.30 -16.16 2.22
CA HIS A 37 -7.11 -16.62 1.09
C HIS A 37 -6.29 -17.05 -0.13
N GLY A 38 -4.95 -17.12 0.00
CA GLY A 38 -4.08 -17.59 -1.08
C GLY A 38 -3.99 -16.65 -2.28
N LEU A 39 -4.29 -15.36 -2.09
CA LEU A 39 -4.08 -14.37 -3.15
C LEU A 39 -2.58 -14.22 -3.43
N PRO A 40 -2.17 -13.99 -4.69
CA PRO A 40 -0.76 -13.79 -5.02
C PRO A 40 -0.22 -12.56 -4.29
N PRO A 41 1.02 -12.61 -3.75
CA PRO A 41 1.62 -11.52 -2.97
C PRO A 41 2.18 -10.41 -3.88
N ILE A 42 1.33 -9.87 -4.75
CA ILE A 42 1.66 -8.83 -5.74
C ILE A 42 1.08 -7.46 -5.36
N SER A 43 0.61 -7.31 -4.11
CA SER A 43 0.22 -6.01 -3.58
C SER A 43 1.40 -5.04 -3.60
N ILE A 44 1.10 -3.76 -3.81
CA ILE A 44 2.10 -2.69 -3.69
C ILE A 44 2.70 -2.65 -2.29
N THR A 45 3.90 -2.07 -2.15
CA THR A 45 4.52 -1.80 -0.85
C THR A 45 3.78 -0.68 -0.10
N PRO A 46 3.93 -0.57 1.23
CA PRO A 46 3.36 0.52 2.00
C PRO A 46 3.82 1.90 1.51
N LEU A 47 5.10 2.04 1.16
CA LEU A 47 5.64 3.29 0.60
C LEU A 47 4.96 3.69 -0.73
N HIS A 48 4.71 2.72 -1.62
CA HIS A 48 3.95 2.97 -2.85
C HIS A 48 2.50 3.34 -2.56
N GLY A 49 1.87 2.73 -1.56
CA GLY A 49 0.52 3.09 -1.12
C GLY A 49 0.44 4.53 -0.60
N GLN A 50 1.39 4.94 0.24
CA GLN A 50 1.51 6.31 0.72
C GLN A 50 1.70 7.30 -0.43
N HIS A 51 2.51 6.96 -1.43
CA HIS A 51 2.65 7.76 -2.64
C HIS A 51 1.32 7.94 -3.38
N LEU A 52 0.52 6.87 -3.54
CA LEU A 52 -0.80 6.96 -4.16
C LEU A 52 -1.77 7.85 -3.37
N SER A 53 -1.79 7.74 -2.03
CA SER A 53 -2.61 8.62 -1.20
C SER A 53 -2.21 10.09 -1.34
N LEU A 54 -0.90 10.39 -1.34
CA LEU A 54 -0.41 11.75 -1.56
C LEU A 54 -0.79 12.27 -2.94
N LEU A 55 -0.62 11.45 -3.99
CA LEU A 55 -1.02 11.82 -5.34
C LEU A 55 -2.52 12.14 -5.42
N ALA A 56 -3.37 11.31 -4.82
CA ALA A 56 -4.81 11.53 -4.77
C ALA A 56 -5.17 12.84 -4.05
N GLN A 57 -4.49 13.18 -2.96
CA GLN A 57 -4.68 14.45 -2.24
C GLN A 57 -4.21 15.65 -3.08
N LEU A 58 -3.03 15.57 -3.69
CA LEU A 58 -2.44 16.64 -4.50
C LEU A 58 -3.34 17.03 -5.68
N VAL A 59 -3.96 16.03 -6.33
CA VAL A 59 -4.89 16.28 -7.44
C VAL A 59 -6.33 16.51 -6.96
N SER A 60 -6.58 16.57 -5.65
CA SER A 60 -7.91 16.72 -5.06
C SER A 60 -8.92 15.69 -5.58
N ALA A 61 -8.48 14.44 -5.71
CA ALA A 61 -9.30 13.35 -6.24
C ALA A 61 -10.51 13.09 -5.35
N ARG A 62 -11.73 13.30 -5.89
CA ARG A 62 -12.99 12.96 -5.22
C ARG A 62 -13.45 11.53 -5.51
N ALA A 63 -13.03 10.99 -6.66
CA ALA A 63 -13.32 9.64 -7.09
C ALA A 63 -12.10 9.03 -7.79
N VAL A 64 -11.84 7.75 -7.56
CA VAL A 64 -10.77 6.98 -8.19
C VAL A 64 -11.39 5.73 -8.82
N LEU A 65 -11.03 5.47 -10.08
CA LEU A 65 -11.24 4.17 -10.72
C LEU A 65 -9.93 3.38 -10.61
N GLU A 66 -9.99 2.21 -9.99
CA GLU A 66 -8.89 1.25 -9.90
C GLU A 66 -9.17 0.05 -10.81
N VAL A 67 -8.15 -0.41 -11.53
CA VAL A 67 -8.21 -1.61 -12.39
C VAL A 67 -7.27 -2.65 -11.79
N GLY A 68 -7.84 -3.77 -11.34
CA GLY A 68 -7.18 -4.78 -10.52
C GLY A 68 -7.37 -4.49 -9.02
N THR A 69 -8.32 -5.17 -8.38
CA THR A 69 -8.61 -5.00 -6.94
C THR A 69 -7.69 -5.85 -6.07
N LEU A 70 -7.38 -7.07 -6.49
CA LEU A 70 -6.73 -8.12 -5.70
C LEU A 70 -7.40 -8.26 -4.32
N GLY A 71 -6.66 -7.92 -3.26
CA GLY A 71 -7.14 -7.94 -1.87
C GLY A 71 -7.64 -6.59 -1.37
N GLY A 72 -7.65 -5.55 -2.23
CA GLY A 72 -8.09 -4.21 -1.91
C GLY A 72 -7.07 -3.35 -1.16
N TYR A 73 -5.78 -3.75 -1.12
CA TYR A 73 -4.76 -3.00 -0.39
C TYR A 73 -4.54 -1.59 -0.96
N SER A 74 -4.37 -1.45 -2.27
CA SER A 74 -4.25 -0.15 -2.96
C SER A 74 -5.53 0.68 -2.86
N ALA A 75 -6.70 0.05 -2.99
CA ALA A 75 -7.99 0.72 -2.83
C ALA A 75 -8.13 1.40 -1.46
N GLN A 76 -7.65 0.76 -0.38
CA GLN A 76 -7.67 1.37 0.95
C GLN A 76 -6.82 2.64 1.04
N TRP A 77 -5.66 2.70 0.38
CA TRP A 77 -4.85 3.92 0.33
C TRP A 77 -5.60 5.08 -0.34
N PHE A 78 -6.31 4.84 -1.43
CA PHE A 78 -7.14 5.87 -2.06
C PHE A 78 -8.33 6.28 -1.17
N ALA A 79 -9.01 5.32 -0.54
CA ALA A 79 -10.12 5.60 0.36
C ALA A 79 -9.68 6.45 1.57
N ARG A 80 -8.50 6.17 2.14
CA ARG A 80 -7.88 6.95 3.22
C ARG A 80 -7.53 8.38 2.80
N ALA A 81 -7.22 8.59 1.53
CA ALA A 81 -7.03 9.92 0.97
C ALA A 81 -8.35 10.71 0.81
N GLY A 82 -9.49 10.13 1.18
CA GLY A 82 -10.82 10.75 1.11
C GLY A 82 -11.53 10.53 -0.23
N ALA A 83 -10.96 9.74 -1.14
CA ALA A 83 -11.58 9.47 -2.43
C ALA A 83 -12.61 8.35 -2.34
N ARG A 84 -13.71 8.47 -3.10
CA ARG A 84 -14.60 7.33 -3.37
C ARG A 84 -13.94 6.42 -4.41
N VAL A 85 -13.68 5.17 -4.04
CA VAL A 85 -13.00 4.22 -4.92
C VAL A 85 -14.02 3.30 -5.59
N THR A 86 -13.93 3.17 -6.91
CA THR A 86 -14.56 2.09 -7.68
C THR A 86 -13.44 1.22 -8.21
N SER A 87 -13.41 -0.05 -7.81
CA SER A 87 -12.40 -1.00 -8.28
C SER A 87 -13.05 -2.08 -9.15
N ILE A 88 -12.37 -2.49 -10.21
CA ILE A 88 -12.84 -3.51 -11.17
C ILE A 88 -11.76 -4.57 -11.38
N GLU A 89 -12.19 -5.80 -11.65
CA GLU A 89 -11.37 -6.98 -11.94
C GLU A 89 -11.68 -7.51 -13.35
#